data_AF-D8VN88-F1
#
_entry.id   AF-D8VN88-F1
#
_cell.length_a   1.000
_cell.length_b   1.000
_cell.length_c   1.000
_cell.angle_alpha   90.00
_cell.angle_beta   90.00
_cell.angle_gamma   90.00
#
_symmetry.space_group_name_H-M   'P 1'
#
loop_
_entity.id
_entity.type
_entity.pdbx_description
1 polymer ?
#
loop_
_entity_poly.entity_id
_entity_poly.type
_entity_poly.pdbx_seq_one_letter_code
_entity_poly.pdbx_strand_id
1 'polypeptide(L)'
;MVRFQNNAAANSLTEVLNIEDRVDFAGGETGLLGIAFHPQFASNRYVFVNYIGRNASNNMETRVTRFEVENNGTINRNSEIILLRFNQPYSNHNGGQIAFGSDGYLYISSGDGGSGGDPQQNGQNTHNLLGKILRIDVNNTSSGRNYAIPADNPFAAAGGAPEIWAYGLRNPWRFGFDKETNELWVGDVGQGAWEEVNLVTRGGNYGWGDMEGDFCYSERANCSTANKIKPVLSISHNTGVCSVIGGYVYRGAQYPAAYGKYFFTDFCVNTMQSITRNNNGGINVGNHGTVPVDIVSFAQDNQGELYAIGQSGAGSQIVKMQASGGELQPGTMAARLSATGCVNSANPILPATAMIPYTVASPLWSDAADKNRYFALPNNSKIELTTDGDFLFPVGSVLMKHFKLNERFIETRLFAHGELGWQGFSYEWRDDQTDALLLTDGKEKLVEGVQWQYPSRGQCLTCHTQVANFSLGLETRQLNNSMLYSVSGINAHQLDTLAHINLFSNAITPTQKAQTLFSLDDTSATMAQRARSYLHSNCSNCHSPNGPTPVNLDLRHTTVLAATQTCDVQPVAGDLGISNARIIAPGEPERSVLLARMKIRDVNQMPPLASHVVDQEAVDVIATWIGGLAGCN
;
A
#
# COMPACT_ATOMS: atom_id res chain seq x y z
N MET A 1 -3.54 -24.73 17.92
CA MET A 1 -3.34 -24.03 16.63
C MET A 1 -3.14 -25.05 15.53
N VAL A 2 -3.69 -24.79 14.34
CA VAL A 2 -3.65 -25.71 13.20
C VAL A 2 -3.19 -25.00 11.92
N ARG A 3 -2.74 -25.78 10.93
CA ARG A 3 -2.55 -25.34 9.54
C ARG A 3 -3.37 -26.19 8.59
N PHE A 4 -3.65 -25.65 7.41
CA PHE A 4 -4.39 -26.31 6.34
C PHE A 4 -3.91 -25.81 4.98
N GLN A 5 -4.25 -26.52 3.91
CA GLN A 5 -3.94 -26.07 2.55
C GLN A 5 -4.86 -24.90 2.19
N ASN A 6 -4.31 -23.79 1.67
CA ASN A 6 -5.12 -22.63 1.27
C ASN A 6 -5.83 -22.86 -0.08
N ASN A 7 -6.82 -23.75 -0.09
CA ASN A 7 -7.73 -23.96 -1.21
C ASN A 7 -9.13 -24.37 -0.72
N ALA A 8 -10.14 -24.16 -1.57
CA ALA A 8 -11.54 -24.42 -1.21
C ALA A 8 -11.88 -25.90 -0.96
N ALA A 9 -11.01 -26.83 -1.36
CA ALA A 9 -11.19 -28.27 -1.16
C ALA A 9 -10.51 -28.79 0.12
N ALA A 10 -9.86 -27.92 0.89
CA ALA A 10 -9.15 -28.32 2.10
C ALA A 10 -10.14 -28.86 3.16
N ASN A 11 -9.97 -30.13 3.50
CA ASN A 11 -10.83 -30.86 4.44
C ASN A 11 -10.04 -31.49 5.60
N SER A 12 -8.75 -31.13 5.75
CA SER A 12 -7.88 -31.61 6.81
C SER A 12 -7.16 -30.47 7.50
N LEU A 13 -7.10 -30.56 8.82
CA LEU A 13 -6.34 -29.65 9.69
C LEU A 13 -5.15 -30.44 10.26
N THR A 14 -3.97 -29.83 10.25
CA THR A 14 -2.79 -30.37 10.91
C THR A 14 -2.49 -29.53 12.13
N GLU A 15 -2.45 -30.13 13.31
CA GLU A 15 -2.00 -29.42 14.52
C GLU A 15 -0.56 -28.96 14.35
N VAL A 16 -0.29 -27.69 14.69
CA VAL A 16 1.06 -27.09 14.65
C VAL A 16 1.54 -26.61 16.01
N LEU A 17 0.64 -26.35 16.95
CA LEU A 17 0.98 -26.02 18.33
C LEU A 17 -0.18 -26.39 19.25
N ASN A 18 0.12 -27.10 20.33
CA ASN A 18 -0.79 -27.30 21.45
C ASN A 18 -0.16 -26.74 22.73
N ILE A 19 -0.83 -25.75 23.31
CA ILE A 19 -0.48 -25.08 24.57
C ILE A 19 -1.72 -24.95 25.48
N GLU A 20 -2.72 -25.82 25.30
CA GLU A 20 -3.94 -25.80 26.14
C GLU A 20 -3.61 -25.93 27.63
N ASP A 21 -2.47 -26.56 27.98
CA ASP A 21 -1.97 -26.67 29.35
C ASP A 21 -1.51 -25.32 29.98
N ARG A 22 -1.41 -24.26 29.19
CA ARG A 22 -0.92 -22.93 29.59
C ARG A 22 -1.97 -21.83 29.43
N VAL A 23 -3.01 -22.11 28.65
CA VAL A 23 -4.06 -21.15 28.30
C VAL A 23 -5.20 -21.24 29.31
N ASP A 24 -5.69 -20.09 29.76
CA ASP A 24 -6.89 -19.97 30.56
C ASP A 24 -8.13 -19.89 29.65
N PHE A 25 -9.12 -20.71 29.98
CA PHE A 25 -10.41 -20.82 29.28
C PHE A 25 -11.58 -20.50 30.21
N ALA A 26 -11.40 -19.63 31.21
CA ALA A 26 -12.41 -19.35 32.24
C ALA A 26 -13.72 -18.73 31.70
N GLY A 27 -13.78 -18.40 30.41
CA GLY A 27 -14.96 -17.90 29.70
C GLY A 27 -14.81 -16.43 29.32
N GLY A 28 -15.85 -15.84 28.74
CA GLY A 28 -15.77 -14.49 28.18
C GLY A 28 -14.86 -14.43 26.95
N GLU A 29 -13.86 -13.56 26.97
CA GLU A 29 -12.93 -13.29 25.86
C GLU A 29 -11.56 -13.96 26.06
N THR A 30 -11.41 -14.81 27.09
CA THR A 30 -10.14 -15.49 27.39
C THR A 30 -9.78 -16.54 26.35
N GLY A 31 -8.48 -16.77 26.12
CA GLY A 31 -8.00 -17.88 25.31
C GLY A 31 -6.70 -17.54 24.58
N LEU A 32 -6.50 -18.17 23.41
CA LEU A 32 -5.48 -17.80 22.44
C LEU A 32 -6.05 -16.73 21.49
N LEU A 33 -5.50 -15.53 21.52
CA LEU A 33 -6.14 -14.33 20.96
C LEU A 33 -5.43 -13.77 19.72
N GLY A 34 -4.10 -13.87 19.70
CA GLY A 34 -3.27 -13.27 18.64
C GLY A 34 -2.14 -14.17 18.17
N ILE A 35 -1.81 -14.03 16.89
CA ILE A 35 -0.65 -14.65 16.25
C ILE A 35 -0.02 -13.66 15.28
N ALA A 36 1.31 -13.58 15.25
CA ALA A 36 2.06 -12.85 14.23
C ALA A 36 3.35 -13.58 13.88
N PHE A 37 3.74 -13.56 12.61
CA PHE A 37 5.06 -14.03 12.18
C PHE A 37 6.05 -12.87 12.19
N HIS A 38 7.31 -13.15 12.55
CA HIS A 38 8.35 -12.14 12.45
C HIS A 38 8.49 -11.62 11.01
N PRO A 39 8.78 -10.31 10.77
CA PRO A 39 9.03 -9.80 9.42
C PRO A 39 10.17 -10.54 8.68
N GLN A 40 11.12 -11.10 9.44
CA GLN A 40 12.22 -11.94 8.94
C GLN A 40 11.96 -13.44 9.15
N PHE A 41 10.71 -13.90 9.18
CA PHE A 41 10.36 -15.29 9.44
C PHE A 41 11.07 -16.29 8.51
N ALA A 42 11.34 -15.89 7.26
CA ALA A 42 12.07 -16.71 6.30
C ALA A 42 13.48 -17.11 6.78
N SER A 43 14.13 -16.27 7.61
CA SER A 43 15.46 -16.54 8.15
C SER A 43 15.43 -17.01 9.60
N ASN A 44 14.66 -16.35 10.47
CA ASN A 44 14.72 -16.61 11.91
C ASN A 44 13.66 -17.59 12.43
N ARG A 45 12.63 -17.90 11.63
CA ARG A 45 11.58 -18.86 11.96
C ARG A 45 10.81 -18.54 13.26
N TYR A 46 10.72 -17.28 13.65
CA TYR A 46 10.01 -16.87 14.87
C TYR A 46 8.53 -16.57 14.63
N VAL A 47 7.69 -17.12 15.51
CA VAL A 47 6.25 -16.84 15.59
C VAL A 47 5.92 -16.32 16.98
N PHE A 48 5.01 -15.36 17.05
CA PHE A 48 4.58 -14.71 18.27
C PHE A 48 3.12 -15.06 18.53
N VAL A 49 2.80 -15.25 19.81
CA VAL A 49 1.46 -15.62 20.27
C VAL A 49 1.07 -14.76 21.46
N ASN A 50 -0.16 -14.25 21.44
CA ASN A 50 -0.81 -13.61 22.57
C ASN A 50 -1.92 -14.51 23.10
N TYR A 51 -1.83 -14.89 24.37
CA TYR A 51 -2.84 -15.70 25.04
C TYR A 51 -3.03 -15.27 26.50
N ILE A 52 -4.18 -15.63 27.06
CA ILE A 52 -4.47 -15.45 28.48
C ILE A 52 -4.03 -16.69 29.24
N GLY A 53 -3.22 -16.51 30.29
CA GLY A 53 -2.79 -17.57 31.20
C GLY A 53 -3.02 -17.18 32.66
N ARG A 54 -2.46 -17.97 33.58
CA ARG A 54 -2.47 -17.66 35.02
C ARG A 54 -1.07 -17.51 35.58
N ASN A 55 -0.85 -16.45 36.35
CA ASN A 55 0.40 -16.23 37.05
C ASN A 55 0.54 -17.13 38.29
N ALA A 56 1.67 -17.03 39.00
CA ALA A 56 1.95 -17.87 40.17
C ALA A 56 0.96 -17.69 41.33
N SER A 57 0.26 -16.56 41.39
CA SER A 57 -0.80 -16.27 42.36
C SER A 57 -2.19 -16.69 41.87
N ASN A 58 -2.25 -17.44 40.77
CA ASN A 58 -3.48 -17.89 40.12
C ASN A 58 -4.39 -16.75 39.59
N ASN A 59 -3.83 -15.55 39.42
CA ASN A 59 -4.51 -14.42 38.77
C ASN A 59 -4.32 -14.51 37.26
N MET A 60 -5.33 -14.05 36.54
CA MET A 60 -5.32 -14.04 35.08
C MET A 60 -4.34 -13.00 34.54
N GLU A 61 -3.61 -13.33 33.48
CA GLU A 61 -2.64 -12.43 32.84
C GLU A 61 -2.60 -12.62 31.32
N THR A 62 -2.39 -11.52 30.60
CA THR A 62 -1.97 -11.56 29.20
C THR A 62 -0.53 -12.02 29.13
N ARG A 63 -0.21 -12.89 28.16
CA ARG A 63 1.16 -13.30 27.82
C ARG A 63 1.40 -13.12 26.33
N VAL A 64 2.37 -12.27 26.00
CA VAL A 64 2.91 -12.15 24.65
C VAL A 64 4.24 -12.88 24.61
N THR A 65 4.32 -13.88 23.74
CA THR A 65 5.36 -14.90 23.75
C THR A 65 5.91 -15.14 22.35
N ARG A 66 7.16 -15.60 22.28
CA ARG A 66 7.83 -16.04 21.05
C ARG A 66 8.02 -17.55 21.09
N PHE A 67 7.80 -18.23 19.97
CA PHE A 67 8.17 -19.62 19.72
C PHE A 67 9.00 -19.72 18.43
N GLU A 68 9.67 -20.85 18.28
CA GLU A 68 10.45 -21.23 17.09
C GLU A 68 9.67 -22.24 16.24
N VAL A 69 9.69 -22.05 14.93
CA VAL A 69 9.03 -22.92 13.96
C VAL A 69 10.04 -23.85 13.29
N GLU A 70 9.83 -25.15 13.49
CA GLU A 70 10.65 -26.22 12.94
C GLU A 70 10.56 -26.29 11.40
N ASN A 71 11.48 -27.02 10.77
CA ASN A 71 11.56 -27.15 9.30
C ASN A 71 10.30 -27.79 8.69
N ASN A 72 9.65 -28.70 9.41
CA ASN A 72 8.40 -29.34 8.99
C ASN A 72 7.17 -28.41 9.18
N GLY A 73 7.36 -27.19 9.71
CA GLY A 73 6.34 -26.18 9.99
C GLY A 73 5.52 -26.42 11.26
N THR A 74 5.92 -27.33 12.15
CA THR A 74 5.39 -27.40 13.51
C THR A 74 6.07 -26.38 14.41
N ILE A 75 5.38 -25.87 15.42
CA ILE A 75 5.90 -24.91 16.39
C ILE A 75 6.43 -25.70 17.59
N ASN A 76 7.68 -25.47 17.98
CA ASN A 76 8.28 -26.14 19.12
C ASN A 76 7.72 -25.57 20.44
N ARG A 77 6.78 -26.27 21.08
CA ARG A 77 6.14 -25.81 22.33
C ARG A 77 7.11 -25.54 23.50
N ASN A 78 8.31 -26.11 23.46
CA ASN A 78 9.32 -25.94 24.52
C ASN A 78 10.26 -24.75 24.25
N SER A 79 10.14 -24.11 23.08
CA SER A 79 10.92 -22.91 22.71
C SER A 79 10.29 -21.59 23.20
N GLU A 80 9.25 -21.67 24.03
CA GLU A 80 8.52 -20.49 24.51
C GLU A 80 9.44 -19.52 25.26
N ILE A 81 9.47 -18.28 24.79
CA ILE A 81 10.03 -17.15 25.52
C ILE A 81 8.93 -16.14 25.78
N ILE A 82 8.60 -15.90 27.05
CA ILE A 82 7.68 -14.84 27.44
C ILE A 82 8.39 -13.49 27.26
N LEU A 83 7.81 -12.63 26.43
CA LEU A 83 8.33 -11.28 26.17
C LEU A 83 7.70 -10.31 27.15
N LEU A 84 6.37 -10.21 27.12
CA LEU A 84 5.60 -9.28 27.92
C LEU A 84 4.46 -10.03 28.62
N ARG A 85 4.20 -9.66 29.88
CA ARG A 85 3.03 -10.14 30.62
C ARG A 85 2.49 -9.07 31.55
N PHE A 86 1.17 -9.05 31.76
CA PHE A 86 0.49 -8.15 32.69
C PHE A 86 -0.86 -8.73 33.11
N ASN A 87 -1.30 -8.38 34.32
CA ASN A 87 -2.52 -8.92 34.90
C ASN A 87 -3.77 -8.42 34.15
N GLN A 88 -4.75 -9.31 34.03
CA GLN A 88 -6.08 -9.05 33.51
C GLN A 88 -7.09 -9.18 34.66
N PRO A 89 -7.78 -8.09 35.06
CA PRO A 89 -8.64 -8.11 36.23
C PRO A 89 -9.97 -8.84 36.01
N TYR A 90 -10.47 -8.89 34.77
CA TYR A 90 -11.71 -9.59 34.40
C TYR A 90 -11.53 -10.42 33.12
N SER A 91 -12.45 -11.36 32.90
CA SER A 91 -12.46 -12.30 31.76
C SER A 91 -12.94 -11.69 30.43
N ASN A 92 -13.14 -10.38 30.37
CA ASN A 92 -13.55 -9.63 29.19
C ASN A 92 -12.66 -8.40 29.01
N HIS A 93 -12.72 -7.80 27.82
CA HIS A 93 -11.86 -6.72 27.35
C HIS A 93 -10.38 -7.06 27.46
N ASN A 94 -10.03 -8.27 27.02
CA ASN A 94 -8.65 -8.72 27.06
C ASN A 94 -7.84 -8.24 25.85
N GLY A 95 -8.50 -7.71 24.81
CA GLY A 95 -7.88 -7.34 23.53
C GLY A 95 -7.22 -8.56 22.87
N GLY A 96 -5.93 -8.44 22.52
CA GLY A 96 -5.11 -9.61 22.24
C GLY A 96 -4.63 -9.73 20.80
N GLN A 97 -5.01 -8.84 19.89
CA GLN A 97 -4.37 -8.82 18.58
C GLN A 97 -2.91 -8.38 18.70
N ILE A 98 -2.06 -9.00 17.88
CA ILE A 98 -0.67 -8.61 17.68
C ILE A 98 -0.37 -8.54 16.18
N ALA A 99 0.43 -7.57 15.77
CA ALA A 99 0.93 -7.46 14.40
C ALA A 99 2.22 -6.65 14.37
N PHE A 100 3.02 -6.84 13.33
CA PHE A 100 4.22 -6.03 13.10
C PHE A 100 3.88 -4.79 12.29
N GLY A 101 4.42 -3.63 12.72
CA GLY A 101 4.46 -2.44 11.90
C GLY A 101 5.55 -2.55 10.83
N SER A 102 5.51 -1.66 9.84
CA SER A 102 6.58 -1.52 8.83
C SER A 102 7.90 -1.04 9.43
N ASP A 103 7.85 -0.47 10.63
CA ASP A 103 9.01 -0.13 11.46
C ASP A 103 9.70 -1.36 12.08
N GLY A 104 9.13 -2.57 11.91
CA GLY A 104 9.70 -3.82 12.40
C GLY A 104 9.42 -4.12 13.87
N TYR A 105 8.61 -3.29 14.55
CA TYR A 105 8.24 -3.49 15.95
C TYR A 105 6.93 -4.26 16.11
N LEU A 106 6.78 -4.96 17.24
CA LEU A 106 5.56 -5.70 17.55
C LEU A 106 4.57 -4.79 18.27
N TYR A 107 3.40 -4.61 17.66
CA TYR A 107 2.27 -3.91 18.25
C TYR A 107 1.31 -4.90 18.90
N ILE A 108 0.73 -4.51 20.04
CA ILE A 108 -0.14 -5.37 20.86
C ILE A 108 -1.36 -4.56 21.28
N SER A 109 -2.56 -5.08 21.03
CA SER A 109 -3.79 -4.49 21.58
C SER A 109 -4.07 -5.05 22.97
N SER A 110 -4.44 -4.16 23.90
CA SER A 110 -4.87 -4.52 25.25
C SER A 110 -6.12 -3.72 25.61
N GLY A 111 -7.21 -4.41 25.92
CA GLY A 111 -8.39 -3.76 26.48
C GLY A 111 -8.16 -3.24 27.90
N ASP A 112 -9.13 -2.50 28.41
CA ASP A 112 -9.13 -1.87 29.74
C ASP A 112 -9.16 -2.87 30.90
N GLY A 113 -9.26 -4.16 30.58
CA GLY A 113 -9.23 -5.25 31.55
C GLY A 113 -10.61 -5.70 32.01
N GLY A 114 -11.69 -5.08 31.52
CA GLY A 114 -13.05 -5.58 31.63
C GLY A 114 -13.92 -4.90 32.68
N SER A 115 -15.06 -5.55 32.99
CA SER A 115 -16.22 -4.91 33.63
C SER A 115 -16.82 -3.78 32.78
N GLY A 116 -17.83 -3.08 33.31
CA GLY A 116 -18.45 -1.93 32.65
C GLY A 116 -18.00 -0.60 33.24
N GLY A 117 -17.83 0.41 32.40
CA GLY A 117 -17.59 1.80 32.83
C GLY A 117 -16.16 2.13 33.29
N ASP A 118 -15.18 1.26 32.96
CA ASP A 118 -13.77 1.41 33.32
C ASP A 118 -13.55 1.69 34.83
N PRO A 119 -13.95 0.76 35.72
CA PRO A 119 -13.96 1.00 37.16
C PRO A 119 -12.57 1.23 37.76
N GLN A 120 -11.52 0.75 37.08
CA GLN A 120 -10.13 0.93 37.46
C GLN A 120 -9.47 2.14 36.79
N GLN A 121 -10.21 2.86 35.94
CA GLN A 121 -9.74 4.01 35.17
C GLN A 121 -8.52 3.68 34.31
N ASN A 122 -8.48 2.46 33.79
CA ASN A 122 -7.37 1.92 33.02
C ASN A 122 -7.22 2.63 31.67
N GLY A 123 -8.32 3.07 31.04
CA GLY A 123 -8.28 3.76 29.76
C GLY A 123 -7.34 4.98 29.79
N GLN A 124 -7.51 5.84 30.80
CA GLN A 124 -6.73 7.07 30.97
C GLN A 124 -5.42 6.88 31.77
N ASN A 125 -5.25 5.78 32.50
CA ASN A 125 -4.05 5.53 33.28
C ASN A 125 -2.85 5.16 32.39
N THR A 126 -1.84 6.02 32.32
CA THR A 126 -0.61 5.80 31.54
C THR A 126 0.48 5.00 32.26
N HIS A 127 0.22 4.53 33.49
CA HIS A 127 1.19 3.76 34.29
C HIS A 127 0.90 2.26 34.31
N ASN A 128 -0.05 1.79 33.50
CA ASN A 128 -0.33 0.38 33.28
C ASN A 128 -0.50 0.08 31.79
N LEU A 129 -0.70 -1.19 31.47
CA LEU A 129 -0.74 -1.69 30.09
C LEU A 129 -2.16 -1.94 29.56
N LEU A 130 -3.20 -1.59 30.32
CA LEU A 130 -4.60 -1.86 30.01
C LEU A 130 -5.25 -0.67 29.30
N GLY A 131 -6.07 -0.89 28.27
CA GLY A 131 -6.74 0.14 27.48
C GLY A 131 -5.79 0.88 26.52
N LYS A 132 -4.91 0.11 25.85
CA LYS A 132 -3.75 0.60 25.11
C LYS A 132 -3.56 -0.11 23.77
N ILE A 133 -2.86 0.58 22.85
CA ILE A 133 -1.97 -0.09 21.90
C ILE A 133 -0.55 0.03 22.46
N LEU A 134 0.14 -1.10 22.57
CA LEU A 134 1.53 -1.20 23.01
C LEU A 134 2.44 -1.44 21.81
N ARG A 135 3.73 -1.06 21.90
CA ARG A 135 4.75 -1.26 20.87
C ARG A 135 6.09 -1.61 21.53
N ILE A 136 6.66 -2.77 21.17
CA ILE A 136 7.91 -3.28 21.72
C ILE A 136 8.89 -3.74 20.64
N ASP A 137 10.18 -3.69 20.94
CA ASP A 137 11.25 -4.23 20.11
C ASP A 137 11.60 -5.66 20.53
N VAL A 138 11.23 -6.61 19.68
CA VAL A 138 11.45 -8.05 19.92
C VAL A 138 12.81 -8.55 19.42
N ASN A 139 13.58 -7.71 18.74
CA ASN A 139 14.90 -8.06 18.20
C ASN A 139 16.03 -7.75 19.18
N ASN A 140 15.75 -6.94 20.21
CA ASN A 140 16.72 -6.55 21.22
C ASN A 140 16.19 -6.87 22.62
N THR A 141 17.09 -7.01 23.58
CA THR A 141 16.75 -7.20 24.99
C THR A 141 17.29 -6.02 25.80
N SER A 142 16.56 -5.58 26.82
CA SER A 142 17.00 -4.46 27.65
C SER A 142 16.46 -4.57 29.07
N SER A 143 17.22 -4.07 30.05
CA SER A 143 16.78 -3.97 31.44
C SER A 143 16.20 -5.26 32.03
N GLY A 144 16.79 -6.42 31.69
CA GLY A 144 16.34 -7.74 32.15
C GLY A 144 15.05 -8.26 31.49
N ARG A 145 14.55 -7.58 30.45
CA ARG A 145 13.38 -8.00 29.66
C ARG A 145 13.85 -8.71 28.39
N ASN A 146 13.05 -9.66 27.91
CA ASN A 146 13.28 -10.35 26.64
C ASN A 146 12.91 -9.51 25.40
N TYR A 147 12.74 -8.19 25.59
CA TYR A 147 12.45 -7.20 24.57
C TYR A 147 13.09 -5.87 24.97
N ALA A 148 13.18 -4.93 24.03
CA ALA A 148 13.59 -3.56 24.26
C ALA A 148 12.42 -2.57 24.03
N ILE A 149 12.57 -1.37 24.57
CA ILE A 149 11.64 -0.27 24.34
C ILE A 149 12.16 0.55 23.16
N PRO A 150 11.37 0.73 22.08
CA PRO A 150 11.70 1.70 21.04
C PRO A 150 11.90 3.10 21.64
N ALA A 151 13.03 3.74 21.36
CA ALA A 151 13.38 5.03 21.97
C ALA A 151 12.40 6.15 21.61
N ASP A 152 11.70 6.00 20.48
CA ASP A 152 10.65 6.89 20.01
C ASP A 152 9.27 6.54 20.57
N ASN A 153 9.10 5.58 21.48
CA ASN A 153 7.80 5.44 22.16
C ASN A 153 7.47 6.71 22.97
N PRO A 154 6.19 7.16 22.97
CA PRO A 154 5.79 8.43 23.58
C PRO A 154 6.08 8.51 25.08
N PHE A 155 6.07 7.37 25.78
CA PHE A 155 6.31 7.28 27.22
C PHE A 155 7.70 6.71 27.58
N ALA A 156 8.59 6.51 26.60
CA ALA A 156 9.93 5.95 26.85
C ALA A 156 10.78 6.83 27.79
N ALA A 157 10.66 8.15 27.68
CA ALA A 157 11.39 9.13 28.49
C ALA A 157 10.49 10.12 29.25
N ALA A 158 9.17 10.07 29.03
CA ALA A 158 8.21 11.06 29.54
C ALA A 158 7.51 10.65 30.85
N GLY A 159 7.90 9.52 31.47
CA GLY A 159 7.16 8.88 32.57
C GLY A 159 6.01 8.02 32.06
N GLY A 160 5.39 7.21 32.94
CA GLY A 160 4.41 6.19 32.55
C GLY A 160 5.03 4.85 32.12
N ALA A 161 4.21 3.97 31.56
CA ALA A 161 4.65 2.67 31.05
C ALA A 161 5.27 2.83 29.64
N PRO A 162 6.57 2.55 29.47
CA PRO A 162 7.30 2.86 28.24
C PRO A 162 6.86 2.07 27.00
N GLU A 163 6.10 0.99 27.19
CA GLU A 163 5.54 0.15 26.14
C GLU A 163 4.38 0.82 25.40
N ILE A 164 3.74 1.84 25.98
CA ILE A 164 2.53 2.47 25.42
C ILE A 164 2.87 3.20 24.13
N TRP A 165 2.15 2.86 23.06
CA TRP A 165 2.09 3.61 21.79
C TRP A 165 0.90 4.57 21.76
N ALA A 166 -0.27 4.11 22.21
CA ALA A 166 -1.50 4.91 22.32
C ALA A 166 -2.36 4.41 23.49
N TYR A 167 -3.24 5.27 23.99
CA TYR A 167 -4.07 4.99 25.18
C TYR A 167 -5.48 5.54 25.07
N GLY A 168 -6.33 5.27 26.06
CA GLY A 168 -7.72 5.68 26.04
C GLY A 168 -8.58 4.82 25.11
N LEU A 169 -8.28 3.53 25.01
CA LEU A 169 -9.08 2.55 24.24
C LEU A 169 -9.83 1.62 25.21
N ARG A 170 -10.97 1.08 24.77
CA ARG A 170 -11.80 0.19 25.60
C ARG A 170 -11.43 -1.27 25.44
N ASN A 171 -11.71 -1.81 24.28
CA ASN A 171 -11.44 -3.17 23.89
C ASN A 171 -11.05 -3.19 22.40
N PRO A 172 -9.81 -2.74 22.07
CA PRO A 172 -9.31 -2.74 20.70
C PRO A 172 -9.18 -4.18 20.17
N TRP A 173 -10.23 -4.64 19.49
CA TRP A 173 -10.49 -6.04 19.18
C TRP A 173 -9.65 -6.53 18.01
N ARG A 174 -9.80 -5.90 16.84
CA ARG A 174 -8.89 -6.10 15.69
C ARG A 174 -8.25 -4.82 15.24
N PHE A 175 -6.98 -4.93 14.84
CA PHE A 175 -6.26 -3.87 14.16
C PHE A 175 -5.41 -4.37 13.00
N GLY A 176 -5.06 -3.47 12.10
CA GLY A 176 -4.15 -3.78 11.01
C GLY A 176 -3.43 -2.52 10.54
N PHE A 177 -2.18 -2.69 10.11
CA PHE A 177 -1.49 -1.67 9.35
C PHE A 177 -1.90 -1.77 7.89
N ASP A 178 -2.24 -0.63 7.30
CA ASP A 178 -2.24 -0.51 5.86
C ASP A 178 -0.80 -0.55 5.33
N LYS A 179 -0.48 -1.54 4.51
CA LYS A 179 0.88 -1.79 4.01
C LYS A 179 1.42 -0.66 3.12
N GLU A 180 0.54 0.15 2.54
CA GLU A 180 0.98 1.26 1.67
C GLU A 180 1.14 2.58 2.42
N THR A 181 0.24 2.90 3.33
CA THR A 181 0.23 4.19 4.03
C THR A 181 0.84 4.14 5.43
N ASN A 182 1.04 2.94 5.98
CA ASN A 182 1.43 2.68 7.37
C ASN A 182 0.41 3.17 8.42
N GLU A 183 -0.82 3.47 8.00
CA GLU A 183 -1.89 3.84 8.92
C GLU A 183 -2.34 2.64 9.74
N LEU A 184 -2.46 2.83 11.06
CA LEU A 184 -2.92 1.82 12.00
C LEU A 184 -4.43 1.95 12.21
N TRP A 185 -5.20 1.05 11.61
CA TRP A 185 -6.65 0.98 11.75
C TRP A 185 -7.02 0.05 12.90
N VAL A 186 -7.94 0.48 13.77
CA VAL A 186 -8.37 -0.28 14.95
C VAL A 186 -9.89 -0.25 15.08
N GLY A 187 -10.53 -1.41 15.20
CA GLY A 187 -11.89 -1.52 15.71
C GLY A 187 -11.85 -1.58 17.24
N ASP A 188 -12.51 -0.63 17.91
CA ASP A 188 -12.57 -0.57 19.37
C ASP A 188 -14.02 -0.77 19.84
N VAL A 189 -14.26 -1.85 20.59
CA VAL A 189 -15.61 -2.27 20.99
C VAL A 189 -16.13 -1.37 22.10
N GLY A 190 -17.30 -0.78 21.87
CA GLY A 190 -18.00 0.15 22.77
C GLY A 190 -18.60 -0.47 24.03
N GLN A 191 -19.06 0.37 24.96
CA GLN A 191 -19.69 -0.09 26.21
C GLN A 191 -21.17 -0.43 26.05
N GLY A 192 -21.92 0.46 25.42
CA GLY A 192 -23.37 0.30 25.28
C GLY A 192 -24.07 1.39 24.47
N ALA A 193 -23.34 2.41 24.00
CA ALA A 193 -23.91 3.48 23.18
C ALA A 193 -23.26 3.58 21.79
N TRP A 194 -21.94 3.38 21.68
CA TRP A 194 -21.21 3.63 20.43
C TRP A 194 -20.10 2.62 20.19
N GLU A 195 -20.06 2.08 18.97
CA GLU A 195 -18.91 1.35 18.43
C GLU A 195 -17.95 2.29 17.68
N GLU A 196 -16.66 2.00 17.68
CA GLU A 196 -15.63 2.88 17.12
C GLU A 196 -14.70 2.21 16.11
N VAL A 197 -14.39 2.95 15.03
CA VAL A 197 -13.22 2.68 14.19
C VAL A 197 -12.24 3.85 14.32
N ASN A 198 -11.03 3.54 14.77
CA ASN A 198 -9.98 4.49 15.11
C ASN A 198 -8.80 4.40 14.13
N LEU A 199 -8.20 5.56 13.81
CA LEU A 199 -6.86 5.65 13.23
C LEU A 199 -5.87 5.95 14.35
N VAL A 200 -5.14 4.94 14.79
CA VAL A 200 -4.26 5.03 15.95
C VAL A 200 -2.94 5.69 15.59
N THR A 201 -2.58 6.74 16.32
CA THR A 201 -1.35 7.52 16.13
C THR A 201 -0.51 7.55 17.40
N ARG A 202 0.79 7.87 17.23
CA ARG A 202 1.77 7.94 18.31
C ARG A 202 1.32 8.89 19.42
N GLY A 203 1.19 8.37 20.65
CA GLY A 203 0.81 9.13 21.84
C GLY A 203 -0.66 9.54 21.88
N GLY A 204 -1.48 9.07 20.94
CA GLY A 204 -2.90 9.41 20.86
C GLY A 204 -3.68 8.96 22.09
N ASN A 205 -4.58 9.82 22.57
CA ASN A 205 -5.58 9.51 23.59
C ASN A 205 -6.95 9.38 22.93
N TYR A 206 -7.51 8.17 22.93
CA TYR A 206 -8.80 7.86 22.31
C TYR A 206 -9.98 8.02 23.27
N GLY A 207 -9.73 8.52 24.48
CA GLY A 207 -10.75 9.07 25.36
C GLY A 207 -11.51 8.08 26.24
N TRP A 208 -11.40 6.76 26.00
CA TRP A 208 -12.10 5.75 26.80
C TRP A 208 -11.86 5.91 28.30
N GLY A 209 -12.91 5.62 29.07
CA GLY A 209 -13.08 5.97 30.47
C GLY A 209 -13.87 7.27 30.61
N ASP A 210 -13.61 8.27 29.77
CA ASP A 210 -14.31 9.56 29.78
C ASP A 210 -15.26 9.75 28.61
N MET A 211 -14.91 9.19 27.45
CA MET A 211 -15.65 9.27 26.20
C MET A 211 -16.08 7.89 25.70
N GLU A 212 -17.16 7.87 24.94
CA GLU A 212 -17.63 6.72 24.17
C GLU A 212 -18.17 7.26 22.83
N GLY A 213 -17.51 6.91 21.74
CA GLY A 213 -17.66 7.55 20.43
C GLY A 213 -17.26 9.02 20.47
N ASP A 214 -18.07 9.86 19.84
CA ASP A 214 -17.87 11.31 19.80
C ASP A 214 -18.35 12.06 21.06
N PHE A 215 -18.82 11.33 22.07
CA PHE A 215 -19.59 11.85 23.18
C PHE A 215 -18.97 11.49 24.53
N CYS A 216 -19.36 12.23 25.57
CA CYS A 216 -19.03 11.82 26.93
C CYS A 216 -19.72 10.50 27.27
N TYR A 217 -19.00 9.63 27.95
CA TYR A 217 -19.58 8.41 28.51
C TYR A 217 -20.71 8.79 29.47
N SER A 218 -21.83 8.06 29.40
CA SER A 218 -23.09 8.45 30.06
C SER A 218 -22.98 8.59 31.59
N GLU A 219 -22.07 7.84 32.21
CA GLU A 219 -21.81 7.89 33.65
C GLU A 219 -20.79 8.98 34.05
N ARG A 220 -20.21 9.69 33.08
CA ARG A 220 -19.26 10.80 33.29
C ARG A 220 -19.72 12.08 32.57
N ALA A 221 -20.81 12.66 33.07
CA ALA A 221 -21.32 13.93 32.58
C ALA A 221 -20.25 15.04 32.66
N ASN A 222 -20.19 15.90 31.63
CA ASN A 222 -19.19 16.97 31.49
C ASN A 222 -17.73 16.49 31.42
N CYS A 223 -17.50 15.34 30.78
CA CYS A 223 -16.15 14.88 30.47
C CYS A 223 -15.36 15.93 29.68
N SER A 224 -14.04 16.00 29.92
CA SER A 224 -13.16 16.82 29.11
C SER A 224 -12.96 16.17 27.74
N THR A 225 -13.10 16.91 26.65
CA THR A 225 -12.72 16.47 25.29
C THR A 225 -11.34 16.97 24.88
N ALA A 226 -10.66 17.72 25.75
CA ALA A 226 -9.35 18.29 25.46
C ALA A 226 -8.29 17.19 25.28
N ASN A 227 -7.47 17.33 24.24
CA ASN A 227 -6.38 16.41 23.89
C ASN A 227 -6.82 14.97 23.59
N LYS A 228 -8.10 14.75 23.26
CA LYS A 228 -8.64 13.45 22.85
C LYS A 228 -8.86 13.43 21.35
N ILE A 229 -8.52 12.30 20.74
CA ILE A 229 -8.67 12.02 19.32
C ILE A 229 -10.00 11.30 19.13
N LYS A 230 -10.82 11.84 18.25
CA LYS A 230 -12.10 11.23 17.90
C LYS A 230 -11.91 10.03 16.98
N PRO A 231 -12.79 9.02 17.04
CA PRO A 231 -12.80 7.95 16.06
C PRO A 231 -13.07 8.50 14.66
N VAL A 232 -12.57 7.76 13.67
CA VAL A 232 -12.87 8.03 12.25
C VAL A 232 -14.34 7.74 11.95
N LEU A 233 -14.91 6.73 12.63
CA LEU A 233 -16.32 6.39 12.55
C LEU A 233 -16.84 5.98 13.93
N SER A 234 -17.90 6.64 14.39
CA SER A 234 -18.73 6.22 15.55
C SER A 234 -20.05 5.64 15.03
N ILE A 235 -20.47 4.48 15.52
CA ILE A 235 -21.74 3.83 15.13
C ILE A 235 -22.62 3.63 16.36
N SER A 236 -23.82 4.19 16.34
CA SER A 236 -24.73 4.11 17.50
C SER A 236 -25.30 2.70 17.65
N HIS A 237 -25.34 2.17 18.87
CA HIS A 237 -26.02 0.90 19.19
C HIS A 237 -27.51 0.91 18.81
N ASN A 238 -28.12 2.10 18.67
CA ASN A 238 -29.49 2.23 18.16
C ASN A 238 -29.66 1.73 16.71
N THR A 239 -28.58 1.51 15.96
CA THR A 239 -28.61 0.89 14.63
C THR A 239 -28.55 -0.65 14.69
N GLY A 240 -28.54 -1.23 15.89
CA GLY A 240 -28.48 -2.68 16.12
C GLY A 240 -27.07 -3.26 16.24
N VAL A 241 -26.03 -2.44 16.05
CA VAL A 241 -24.63 -2.84 16.30
C VAL A 241 -24.38 -3.03 17.80
N CYS A 242 -23.39 -3.85 18.15
CA CYS A 242 -23.08 -4.16 19.55
C CYS A 242 -21.61 -4.47 19.83
N SER A 243 -20.81 -4.74 18.79
CA SER A 243 -19.40 -5.10 18.89
C SER A 243 -18.75 -5.03 17.50
N VAL A 244 -18.07 -3.92 17.23
CA VAL A 244 -17.27 -3.76 16.01
C VAL A 244 -16.08 -4.71 16.06
N ILE A 245 -15.93 -5.53 15.02
CA ILE A 245 -14.82 -6.45 14.94
C ILE A 245 -13.54 -5.74 14.46
N GLY A 246 -13.66 -4.67 13.67
CA GLY A 246 -12.53 -4.10 12.92
C GLY A 246 -12.11 -5.00 11.74
N GLY A 247 -10.99 -4.72 11.08
CA GLY A 247 -10.53 -5.50 9.93
C GLY A 247 -9.28 -4.96 9.25
N TYR A 248 -9.26 -4.94 7.92
CA TYR A 248 -8.06 -4.60 7.13
C TYR A 248 -8.39 -3.69 5.95
N VAL A 249 -7.40 -2.90 5.54
CA VAL A 249 -7.42 -2.25 4.22
C VAL A 249 -7.17 -3.32 3.15
N TYR A 250 -8.08 -3.42 2.19
CA TYR A 250 -7.95 -4.36 1.09
C TYR A 250 -6.83 -3.90 0.15
N ARG A 251 -5.81 -4.74 0.02
CA ARG A 251 -4.65 -4.56 -0.87
C ARG A 251 -4.49 -5.76 -1.84
N GLY A 252 -5.53 -6.57 -1.98
CA GLY A 252 -5.59 -7.69 -2.89
C GLY A 252 -5.71 -7.25 -4.34
N ALA A 253 -5.37 -8.14 -5.27
CA ALA A 253 -5.45 -7.89 -6.70
C ALA A 253 -6.75 -8.44 -7.32
N GLN A 254 -7.46 -9.33 -6.62
CA GLN A 254 -8.65 -10.00 -7.15
C GLN A 254 -9.84 -9.04 -7.30
N TYR A 255 -9.96 -8.04 -6.43
CA TYR A 255 -11.09 -7.10 -6.37
C TYR A 255 -10.62 -5.64 -6.36
N PRO A 256 -10.22 -5.06 -7.52
CA PRO A 256 -9.69 -3.69 -7.56
C PRO A 256 -10.64 -2.61 -7.02
N ALA A 257 -11.96 -2.81 -7.13
CA ALA A 257 -12.97 -1.93 -6.52
C ALA A 257 -12.83 -1.76 -5.01
N ALA A 258 -12.27 -2.78 -4.35
CA ALA A 258 -12.06 -2.84 -2.93
C ALA A 258 -10.72 -2.20 -2.53
N TYR A 259 -9.81 -1.97 -3.49
CA TYR A 259 -8.45 -1.50 -3.22
C TYR A 259 -8.43 -0.19 -2.45
N GLY A 260 -7.69 -0.17 -1.33
CA GLY A 260 -7.58 0.99 -0.45
C GLY A 260 -8.77 1.23 0.47
N LYS A 261 -9.82 0.40 0.42
CA LYS A 261 -10.96 0.49 1.35
C LYS A 261 -10.67 -0.34 2.60
N TYR A 262 -10.97 0.23 3.78
CA TYR A 262 -10.90 -0.50 5.05
C TYR A 262 -12.19 -1.28 5.27
N PHE A 263 -12.13 -2.62 5.26
CA PHE A 263 -13.28 -3.49 5.48
C PHE A 263 -13.39 -3.89 6.95
N PHE A 264 -14.62 -3.86 7.46
CA PHE A 264 -14.93 -4.22 8.83
C PHE A 264 -16.39 -4.72 8.92
N THR A 265 -16.73 -5.33 10.05
CA THR A 265 -18.10 -5.72 10.37
C THR A 265 -18.37 -5.54 11.86
N ASP A 266 -19.61 -5.81 12.25
CA ASP A 266 -20.09 -5.86 13.62
C ASP A 266 -20.69 -7.24 13.91
N PHE A 267 -20.45 -7.74 15.12
CA PHE A 267 -20.84 -9.07 15.55
C PHE A 267 -22.37 -9.30 15.50
N CYS A 268 -23.17 -8.30 15.89
CA CYS A 268 -24.62 -8.45 16.00
C CYS A 268 -25.35 -8.30 14.66
N VAL A 269 -24.97 -7.32 13.84
CA VAL A 269 -25.68 -7.04 12.57
C VAL A 269 -25.12 -7.81 11.37
N ASN A 270 -23.95 -8.46 11.50
CA ASN A 270 -23.35 -9.33 10.49
C ASN A 270 -23.36 -8.70 9.09
N THR A 271 -23.06 -7.40 8.99
CA THR A 271 -23.07 -6.66 7.74
C THR A 271 -21.65 -6.26 7.38
N MET A 272 -21.20 -6.57 6.17
CA MET A 272 -19.90 -6.12 5.68
C MET A 272 -19.97 -4.64 5.32
N GLN A 273 -19.08 -3.86 5.88
CA GLN A 273 -18.96 -2.44 5.59
C GLN A 273 -17.53 -2.09 5.18
N SER A 274 -17.38 -0.95 4.52
CA SER A 274 -16.06 -0.42 4.19
C SER A 274 -15.97 1.09 4.40
N ILE A 275 -14.82 1.58 4.86
CA ILE A 275 -14.50 3.01 4.90
C ILE A 275 -13.60 3.36 3.72
N THR A 276 -13.94 4.42 3.00
CA THR A 276 -13.06 5.13 2.06
C THR A 276 -12.79 6.52 2.59
N ARG A 277 -11.53 6.95 2.67
CA ARG A 277 -11.16 8.30 3.08
C ARG A 277 -11.07 9.21 1.86
N ASN A 278 -11.60 10.42 1.99
CA ASN A 278 -11.58 11.44 0.95
C ASN A 278 -10.40 12.39 1.19
N ASN A 279 -9.93 13.06 0.13
CA ASN A 279 -8.79 13.99 0.20
C ASN A 279 -9.00 15.19 1.15
N ASN A 280 -10.25 15.48 1.54
CA ASN A 280 -10.60 16.54 2.49
C ASN A 280 -10.70 16.05 3.95
N GLY A 281 -10.31 14.80 4.24
CA GLY A 281 -10.37 14.20 5.57
C GLY A 281 -11.73 13.59 5.95
N GLY A 282 -12.77 13.73 5.11
CA GLY A 282 -14.05 13.05 5.30
C GLY A 282 -13.98 11.56 4.97
N ILE A 283 -15.01 10.81 5.38
CA ILE A 283 -15.16 9.38 5.04
C ILE A 283 -16.45 9.09 4.29
N ASN A 284 -16.41 8.04 3.48
CA ASN A 284 -17.57 7.38 2.90
C ASN A 284 -17.67 5.96 3.46
N VAL A 285 -18.85 5.59 3.97
CA VAL A 285 -19.13 4.24 4.46
C VAL A 285 -19.94 3.49 3.40
N GLY A 286 -19.34 2.45 2.82
CA GLY A 286 -20.01 1.51 1.92
C GLY A 286 -20.59 0.34 2.69
N ASN A 287 -21.73 -0.19 2.22
CA ASN A 287 -22.36 -1.41 2.73
C ASN A 287 -22.34 -2.47 1.62
N HIS A 288 -21.90 -3.68 1.96
CA HIS A 288 -21.66 -4.79 1.02
C HIS A 288 -22.51 -6.03 1.32
N GLY A 289 -23.58 -5.87 2.08
CA GLY A 289 -24.52 -6.94 2.41
C GLY A 289 -24.08 -7.81 3.59
N THR A 290 -24.74 -8.94 3.74
CA THR A 290 -24.62 -9.81 4.92
C THR A 290 -23.41 -10.75 4.81
N VAL A 291 -22.65 -10.87 5.89
CA VAL A 291 -21.62 -11.91 6.07
C VAL A 291 -22.19 -13.11 6.80
N PRO A 292 -21.52 -14.28 6.76
CA PRO A 292 -21.86 -15.38 7.64
C PRO A 292 -21.94 -14.91 9.10
N VAL A 293 -22.86 -15.50 9.86
CA VAL A 293 -23.08 -15.12 11.26
C VAL A 293 -21.84 -15.35 12.12
N ASP A 294 -21.73 -14.54 13.18
CA ASP A 294 -20.76 -14.67 14.26
C ASP A 294 -19.31 -14.47 13.80
N ILE A 295 -19.03 -13.49 12.93
CA ILE A 295 -17.66 -13.10 12.58
C ILE A 295 -16.96 -12.53 13.82
N VAL A 296 -15.78 -13.07 14.14
CA VAL A 296 -14.96 -12.68 15.30
C VAL A 296 -13.56 -12.20 14.92
N SER A 297 -13.14 -12.38 13.67
CA SER A 297 -11.83 -11.95 13.19
C SER A 297 -11.80 -11.81 11.67
N PHE A 298 -10.77 -11.10 11.19
CA PHE A 298 -10.35 -11.10 9.81
C PHE A 298 -8.93 -11.65 9.67
N ALA A 299 -8.56 -12.03 8.46
CA ALA A 299 -7.18 -12.32 8.07
C ALA A 299 -6.93 -11.82 6.64
N GLN A 300 -5.65 -11.66 6.29
CA GLN A 300 -5.19 -11.33 4.95
C GLN A 300 -4.15 -12.36 4.51
N ASP A 301 -4.23 -12.85 3.27
CA ASP A 301 -3.17 -13.70 2.71
C ASP A 301 -1.98 -12.88 2.17
N ASN A 302 -0.97 -13.57 1.64
CA ASN A 302 0.22 -12.92 1.08
C ASN A 302 -0.07 -12.10 -0.17
N GLN A 303 -1.21 -12.33 -0.82
CA GLN A 303 -1.65 -11.62 -2.02
C GLN A 303 -2.50 -10.38 -1.68
N GLY A 304 -2.84 -10.17 -0.41
CA GLY A 304 -3.67 -9.06 0.03
C GLY A 304 -5.18 -9.36 0.05
N GLU A 305 -5.58 -10.60 -0.26
CA GLU A 305 -6.97 -11.03 -0.24
C GLU A 305 -7.46 -11.24 1.19
N LEU A 306 -8.72 -10.91 1.42
CA LEU A 306 -9.30 -10.92 2.77
C LEU A 306 -10.09 -12.19 3.05
N TYR A 307 -10.03 -12.60 4.31
CA TYR A 307 -10.76 -13.71 4.88
C TYR A 307 -11.46 -13.21 6.14
N ALA A 308 -12.66 -13.72 6.39
CA ALA A 308 -13.36 -13.55 7.67
C ALA A 308 -13.39 -14.89 8.41
N ILE A 309 -13.34 -14.83 9.73
CA ILE A 309 -13.35 -15.98 10.62
C ILE A 309 -14.57 -15.85 11.51
N GLY A 310 -15.45 -16.84 11.46
CA GLY A 310 -16.68 -16.86 12.26
C GLY A 310 -16.83 -18.09 13.13
N GLN A 311 -17.70 -18.00 14.13
CA GLN A 311 -18.03 -19.10 15.05
C GLN A 311 -19.51 -19.44 14.92
N SER A 312 -19.88 -20.37 14.04
CA SER A 312 -21.28 -20.79 13.91
C SER A 312 -21.61 -21.95 14.86
N GLY A 313 -22.89 -22.16 15.15
CA GLY A 313 -23.38 -23.36 15.86
C GLY A 313 -23.06 -24.71 15.17
N ALA A 314 -22.55 -24.69 13.94
CA ALA A 314 -22.03 -25.85 13.20
C ALA A 314 -20.49 -26.00 13.27
N GLY A 315 -19.80 -25.10 13.98
CA GLY A 315 -18.34 -25.05 14.10
C GLY A 315 -17.72 -23.71 13.65
N SER A 316 -16.42 -23.55 13.88
CA SER A 316 -15.64 -22.41 13.40
C SER A 316 -15.48 -22.47 11.88
N GLN A 317 -15.64 -21.33 11.20
CA GLN A 317 -15.52 -21.20 9.75
C GLN A 317 -14.45 -20.16 9.39
N ILE A 318 -13.70 -20.44 8.32
CA ILE A 318 -12.84 -19.46 7.65
C ILE A 318 -13.41 -19.29 6.26
N VAL A 319 -13.88 -18.09 5.94
CA VAL A 319 -14.49 -17.77 4.66
C VAL A 319 -13.60 -16.78 3.92
N LYS A 320 -13.23 -17.11 2.68
CA LYS A 320 -12.59 -16.13 1.79
C LYS A 320 -13.65 -15.11 1.39
N MET A 321 -13.37 -13.83 1.57
CA MET A 321 -14.26 -12.77 1.12
C MET A 321 -14.31 -12.76 -0.40
N GLN A 322 -15.52 -12.72 -0.94
CA GLN A 322 -15.77 -12.63 -2.37
C GLN A 322 -16.77 -11.49 -2.62
N ALA A 323 -16.63 -10.79 -3.74
CA ALA A 323 -17.68 -9.90 -4.21
C ALA A 323 -18.83 -10.74 -4.82
N SER A 324 -20.07 -10.51 -4.38
CA SER A 324 -21.27 -11.13 -4.96
C SER A 324 -22.32 -10.06 -5.27
N GLY A 325 -22.95 -10.14 -6.45
CA GLY A 325 -23.97 -9.18 -6.88
C GLY A 325 -23.38 -8.03 -7.69
N GLY A 326 -23.82 -7.95 -8.94
CA GLY A 326 -23.14 -7.27 -10.03
C GLY A 326 -22.62 -8.31 -11.00
N GLU A 327 -23.11 -8.31 -12.25
CA GLU A 327 -22.27 -8.83 -13.32
C GLU A 327 -21.05 -7.92 -13.37
N LEU A 328 -19.95 -8.31 -12.72
CA LEU A 328 -18.65 -7.74 -13.01
C LEU A 328 -18.04 -8.57 -14.13
N GLN A 329 -18.25 -8.11 -15.36
CA GLN A 329 -17.26 -8.27 -16.42
C GLN A 329 -16.66 -6.89 -16.81
N PRO A 330 -16.10 -6.15 -15.84
CA PRO A 330 -14.89 -5.37 -16.12
C PRO A 330 -13.77 -5.76 -15.14
N GLY A 331 -12.78 -6.50 -15.63
CA GLY A 331 -11.59 -6.91 -14.85
C GLY A 331 -10.97 -8.25 -15.26
N THR A 332 -11.70 -9.10 -15.99
CA THR A 332 -11.11 -10.26 -16.68
C THR A 332 -10.71 -9.82 -18.09
N MET A 333 -9.49 -9.32 -18.19
CA MET A 333 -8.84 -9.22 -19.49
C MET A 333 -8.71 -10.61 -20.12
N ALA A 334 -8.94 -10.70 -21.43
CA ALA A 334 -8.91 -11.98 -22.12
C ALA A 334 -7.54 -12.67 -21.97
N ALA A 335 -7.51 -13.98 -21.77
CA ALA A 335 -6.26 -14.71 -21.55
C ALA A 335 -5.28 -14.60 -22.74
N ARG A 336 -5.81 -14.36 -23.94
CA ARG A 336 -5.04 -14.08 -25.16
C ARG A 336 -5.17 -12.61 -25.52
N LEU A 337 -4.06 -11.99 -25.92
CA LEU A 337 -4.05 -10.59 -26.35
C LEU A 337 -4.96 -10.39 -27.57
N SER A 338 -4.93 -11.32 -28.53
CA SER A 338 -5.81 -11.35 -29.71
C SER A 338 -7.31 -11.26 -29.40
N ALA A 339 -7.72 -11.66 -28.20
CA ALA A 339 -9.12 -11.68 -27.75
C ALA A 339 -9.51 -10.44 -26.92
N THR A 340 -8.60 -9.49 -26.70
CA THR A 340 -8.87 -8.28 -25.89
C THR A 340 -9.62 -7.18 -26.64
N GLY A 341 -9.60 -7.21 -27.97
CA GLY A 341 -10.06 -6.10 -28.82
C GLY A 341 -9.11 -4.90 -28.87
N CYS A 342 -7.99 -4.93 -28.15
CA CYS A 342 -6.96 -3.87 -28.20
C CYS A 342 -5.98 -4.02 -29.38
N VAL A 343 -5.94 -5.22 -29.98
CA VAL A 343 -5.10 -5.56 -31.13
C VAL A 343 -5.97 -6.14 -32.25
N ASN A 344 -5.41 -6.22 -33.46
CA ASN A 344 -6.03 -6.96 -34.55
C ASN A 344 -6.07 -8.46 -34.20
N SER A 345 -7.26 -9.07 -34.24
CA SER A 345 -7.47 -10.46 -33.82
C SER A 345 -6.78 -11.50 -34.72
N ALA A 346 -6.53 -11.17 -35.99
CA ALA A 346 -5.83 -12.04 -36.94
C ALA A 346 -4.31 -11.80 -36.93
N ASN A 347 -3.86 -10.62 -36.52
CA ASN A 347 -2.44 -10.29 -36.38
C ASN A 347 -2.21 -9.40 -35.15
N PRO A 348 -2.03 -9.99 -33.96
CA PRO A 348 -1.92 -9.27 -32.68
C PRO A 348 -0.74 -8.29 -32.57
N ILE A 349 0.20 -8.32 -33.52
CA ILE A 349 1.30 -7.36 -33.63
C ILE A 349 0.77 -5.98 -34.02
N LEU A 350 -0.35 -5.94 -34.74
CA LEU A 350 -0.99 -4.71 -35.17
C LEU A 350 -2.02 -4.27 -34.13
N PRO A 351 -2.10 -2.97 -33.81
CA PRO A 351 -3.13 -2.45 -32.93
C PRO A 351 -4.52 -2.60 -33.56
N ALA A 352 -5.58 -2.62 -32.74
CA ALA A 352 -6.94 -2.52 -33.25
C ALA A 352 -7.18 -1.15 -33.90
N THR A 353 -8.12 -1.07 -34.85
CA THR A 353 -8.40 0.17 -35.62
C THR A 353 -8.76 1.37 -34.74
N ALA A 354 -9.36 1.13 -33.57
CA ALA A 354 -9.75 2.20 -32.63
C ALA A 354 -8.58 2.76 -31.80
N MET A 355 -7.41 2.13 -31.85
CA MET A 355 -6.25 2.53 -31.06
C MET A 355 -5.50 3.68 -31.75
N ILE A 356 -5.32 4.77 -31.02
CA ILE A 356 -4.66 5.99 -31.48
C ILE A 356 -3.16 5.87 -31.13
N PRO A 357 -2.25 5.87 -32.12
CA PRO A 357 -0.82 5.83 -31.84
C PRO A 357 -0.32 7.17 -31.30
N TYR A 358 0.69 7.11 -30.44
CA TYR A 358 1.41 8.31 -30.00
C TYR A 358 2.89 8.01 -29.74
N THR A 359 3.69 9.07 -29.72
CA THR A 359 5.09 9.06 -29.29
C THR A 359 5.33 10.08 -28.18
N VAL A 360 6.37 9.87 -27.41
CA VAL A 360 6.75 10.72 -26.28
C VAL A 360 8.14 11.29 -26.54
N ALA A 361 8.34 12.56 -26.23
CA ALA A 361 9.60 13.25 -26.46
C ALA A 361 10.75 12.73 -25.57
N SER A 362 10.45 12.38 -24.31
CA SER A 362 11.41 11.81 -23.36
C SER A 362 10.86 10.49 -22.82
N PRO A 363 11.29 9.33 -23.34
CA PRO A 363 10.73 8.04 -22.93
C PRO A 363 11.20 7.61 -21.54
N LEU A 364 10.31 6.93 -20.79
CA LEU A 364 10.67 6.17 -19.59
C LEU A 364 11.68 5.06 -19.95
N TRP A 365 12.74 4.89 -19.18
CA TRP A 365 13.70 3.79 -19.28
C TRP A 365 13.08 2.46 -18.87
N SER A 366 13.36 1.41 -19.63
CA SER A 366 12.90 0.05 -19.36
C SER A 366 13.86 -0.93 -20.03
N ASP A 367 15.11 -0.94 -19.56
CA ASP A 367 16.20 -1.81 -20.01
C ASP A 367 16.37 -1.86 -21.54
N ALA A 368 16.49 -0.68 -22.16
CA ALA A 368 16.64 -0.49 -23.60
C ALA A 368 15.48 -1.01 -24.49
N ALA A 369 14.35 -1.42 -23.92
CA ALA A 369 13.23 -1.89 -24.74
C ALA A 369 12.59 -0.76 -25.55
N ASP A 370 12.42 -1.01 -26.85
CA ASP A 370 11.63 -0.19 -27.76
C ASP A 370 10.15 -0.29 -27.40
N LYS A 371 9.42 0.81 -27.59
CA LYS A 371 8.02 0.92 -27.18
C LYS A 371 7.13 1.49 -28.27
N ASN A 372 6.19 0.69 -28.76
CA ASN A 372 5.04 1.19 -29.52
C ASN A 372 3.91 1.52 -28.53
N ARG A 373 3.31 2.71 -28.65
CA ARG A 373 2.34 3.20 -27.67
C ARG A 373 1.05 3.61 -28.35
N TYR A 374 -0.04 3.26 -27.69
CA TYR A 374 -1.39 3.51 -28.16
C TYR A 374 -2.31 3.84 -27.00
N PHE A 375 -3.42 4.49 -27.29
CA PHE A 375 -4.55 4.56 -26.37
C PHE A 375 -5.88 4.55 -27.13
N ALA A 376 -6.96 4.19 -26.45
CA ALA A 376 -8.31 4.26 -26.98
C ALA A 376 -9.27 4.84 -25.93
N LEU A 377 -10.33 5.48 -26.43
CA LEU A 377 -11.42 6.07 -25.64
C LEU A 377 -12.75 5.37 -25.95
N PRO A 378 -13.65 5.24 -24.98
CA PRO A 378 -14.99 4.71 -25.21
C PRO A 378 -15.92 5.74 -25.85
N ASN A 379 -16.84 5.29 -26.70
CA ASN A 379 -18.07 6.00 -27.09
C ASN A 379 -17.94 7.52 -27.38
N ASN A 380 -16.97 7.93 -28.19
CA ASN A 380 -16.70 9.35 -28.52
C ASN A 380 -16.48 10.27 -27.30
N SER A 381 -16.13 9.68 -26.15
CA SER A 381 -15.72 10.43 -24.97
C SER A 381 -14.44 11.21 -25.24
N LYS A 382 -14.17 12.18 -24.37
CA LYS A 382 -13.07 13.13 -24.54
C LYS A 382 -12.14 13.11 -23.35
N ILE A 383 -10.89 13.42 -23.61
CA ILE A 383 -9.85 13.63 -22.60
C ILE A 383 -9.97 15.06 -22.06
N GLU A 384 -9.97 15.20 -20.75
CA GLU A 384 -9.81 16.52 -20.12
C GLU A 384 -8.33 16.81 -19.90
N LEU A 385 -7.91 18.04 -20.20
CA LEU A 385 -6.55 18.52 -19.96
C LEU A 385 -6.53 19.32 -18.66
N THR A 386 -5.68 18.92 -17.71
CA THR A 386 -5.45 19.70 -16.48
C THR A 386 -4.77 21.03 -16.81
N THR A 387 -4.73 21.97 -15.86
CA THR A 387 -3.96 23.21 -16.00
C THR A 387 -2.48 22.96 -16.28
N ASP A 388 -1.93 21.90 -15.68
CA ASP A 388 -0.55 21.47 -15.89
C ASP A 388 -0.37 20.64 -17.17
N GLY A 389 -1.46 20.38 -17.90
CA GLY A 389 -1.40 19.73 -19.21
C GLY A 389 -1.38 18.21 -19.16
N ASP A 390 -1.71 17.60 -18.03
CA ASP A 390 -1.90 16.14 -17.91
C ASP A 390 -3.21 15.69 -18.53
N PHE A 391 -3.24 14.48 -19.08
CA PHE A 391 -4.44 13.92 -19.71
C PHE A 391 -5.26 13.14 -18.69
N LEU A 392 -6.49 13.59 -18.44
CA LEU A 392 -7.50 12.90 -17.66
C LEU A 392 -8.37 12.05 -18.59
N PHE A 393 -8.14 10.73 -18.55
CA PHE A 393 -8.87 9.79 -19.37
C PHE A 393 -10.22 9.41 -18.75
N PRO A 394 -11.32 9.38 -19.52
CA PRO A 394 -12.61 8.90 -19.04
C PRO A 394 -12.60 7.41 -18.72
N VAL A 395 -13.52 6.97 -17.87
CA VAL A 395 -13.78 5.55 -17.60
C VAL A 395 -14.11 4.84 -18.90
N GLY A 396 -13.52 3.66 -19.10
CA GLY A 396 -13.56 2.81 -20.29
C GLY A 396 -12.36 2.99 -21.23
N SER A 397 -11.42 3.89 -20.91
CA SER A 397 -10.20 4.10 -21.70
C SER A 397 -9.19 2.97 -21.49
N VAL A 398 -8.38 2.68 -22.52
CA VAL A 398 -7.26 1.72 -22.42
C VAL A 398 -6.00 2.32 -22.99
N LEU A 399 -4.91 2.24 -22.24
CA LEU A 399 -3.56 2.55 -22.72
C LEU A 399 -2.85 1.24 -23.04
N MET A 400 -2.13 1.17 -24.16
CA MET A 400 -1.40 -0.01 -24.58
C MET A 400 0.05 0.33 -24.91
N LYS A 401 0.96 -0.52 -24.45
CA LYS A 401 2.38 -0.45 -24.81
C LYS A 401 2.83 -1.84 -25.27
N HIS A 402 3.37 -1.93 -26.48
CA HIS A 402 4.19 -3.08 -26.87
C HIS A 402 5.64 -2.79 -26.52
N PHE A 403 6.30 -3.73 -25.84
CA PHE A 403 7.73 -3.69 -25.56
C PHE A 403 8.44 -4.66 -26.50
N LYS A 404 9.53 -4.20 -27.09
CA LYS A 404 10.38 -5.01 -27.97
C LYS A 404 11.84 -4.95 -27.53
N LEU A 405 12.54 -6.06 -27.69
CA LEU A 405 14.00 -6.13 -27.64
C LEU A 405 14.48 -6.73 -28.96
N ASN A 406 15.42 -6.07 -29.63
CA ASN A 406 15.95 -6.51 -30.93
C ASN A 406 14.83 -6.83 -31.94
N GLU A 407 13.84 -5.93 -32.07
CA GLU A 407 12.64 -6.06 -32.92
C GLU A 407 11.66 -7.20 -32.57
N ARG A 408 11.95 -7.98 -31.52
CA ARG A 408 11.08 -9.06 -31.06
C ARG A 408 10.16 -8.57 -29.95
N PHE A 409 8.86 -8.84 -30.06
CA PHE A 409 7.89 -8.50 -29.03
C PHE A 409 8.07 -9.41 -27.81
N ILE A 410 8.17 -8.79 -26.63
CA ILE A 410 8.39 -9.52 -25.36
C ILE A 410 7.23 -9.34 -24.39
N GLU A 411 6.63 -8.15 -24.38
CA GLU A 411 5.50 -7.81 -23.51
C GLU A 411 4.51 -6.91 -24.26
N THR A 412 3.22 -7.14 -24.03
CA THR A 412 2.21 -6.10 -24.22
C THR A 412 1.61 -5.74 -22.88
N ARG A 413 1.67 -4.47 -22.50
CA ARG A 413 1.03 -3.97 -21.28
C ARG A 413 -0.22 -3.19 -21.64
N LEU A 414 -1.35 -3.61 -21.07
CA LEU A 414 -2.59 -2.85 -21.09
C LEU A 414 -2.76 -2.17 -19.73
N PHE A 415 -3.16 -0.91 -19.75
CA PHE A 415 -3.54 -0.15 -18.55
C PHE A 415 -4.94 0.40 -18.79
N ALA A 416 -5.94 -0.26 -18.21
CA ALA A 416 -7.34 0.00 -18.47
C ALA A 416 -7.97 0.80 -17.34
N HIS A 417 -8.71 1.84 -17.68
CA HIS A 417 -9.51 2.63 -16.75
C HIS A 417 -10.92 2.05 -16.70
N GLY A 418 -11.21 1.20 -15.72
CA GLY A 418 -12.56 0.67 -15.51
C GLY A 418 -13.38 1.55 -14.56
N GLU A 419 -14.66 1.22 -14.37
CA GLU A 419 -15.51 1.85 -13.34
C GLU A 419 -14.93 1.70 -11.93
N LEU A 420 -14.07 0.71 -11.74
CA LEU A 420 -13.39 0.38 -10.49
C LEU A 420 -12.00 1.04 -10.35
N GLY A 421 -11.66 1.95 -11.26
CA GLY A 421 -10.34 2.59 -11.34
C GLY A 421 -9.39 1.93 -12.34
N TRP A 422 -8.12 2.31 -12.28
CA TRP A 422 -7.09 1.88 -13.21
C TRP A 422 -6.51 0.50 -12.86
N GLN A 423 -6.27 -0.33 -13.87
CA GLN A 423 -5.75 -1.70 -13.73
C GLN A 423 -4.69 -1.99 -14.79
N GLY A 424 -3.55 -2.54 -14.38
CA GLY A 424 -2.49 -3.00 -15.27
C GLY A 424 -2.59 -4.48 -15.60
N PHE A 425 -2.28 -4.84 -16.84
CA PHE A 425 -2.28 -6.21 -17.35
C PHE A 425 -1.06 -6.43 -18.23
N SER A 426 -0.19 -7.35 -17.81
CA SER A 426 1.03 -7.72 -18.53
C SER A 426 0.78 -8.99 -19.32
N TYR A 427 1.03 -8.94 -20.63
CA TYR A 427 0.95 -10.08 -21.53
C TYR A 427 2.35 -10.48 -21.98
N GLU A 428 2.72 -11.74 -21.79
CA GLU A 428 3.96 -12.30 -22.30
C GLU A 428 3.76 -12.82 -23.72
N TRP A 429 4.57 -12.34 -24.66
CA TRP A 429 4.53 -12.83 -26.03
C TRP A 429 5.02 -14.27 -26.14
N ARG A 430 4.34 -15.06 -26.97
CA ARG A 430 4.78 -16.41 -27.32
C ARG A 430 6.05 -16.37 -28.15
N ASP A 431 6.78 -17.49 -28.09
CA ASP A 431 8.05 -17.55 -28.80
C ASP A 431 7.91 -17.51 -30.32
N ASP A 432 6.77 -17.94 -30.84
CA ASP A 432 6.39 -17.90 -32.25
C ASP A 432 5.86 -16.52 -32.72
N GLN A 433 5.74 -15.54 -31.82
CA GLN A 433 5.25 -14.17 -32.10
C GLN A 433 3.82 -14.12 -32.67
N THR A 434 3.02 -15.17 -32.47
CA THR A 434 1.65 -15.24 -33.01
C THR A 434 0.61 -14.56 -32.10
N ASP A 435 0.86 -14.52 -30.80
CA ASP A 435 -0.04 -13.95 -29.79
C ASP A 435 0.73 -13.74 -28.47
N ALA A 436 0.07 -13.13 -27.49
CA ALA A 436 0.60 -13.00 -26.13
C ALA A 436 -0.42 -13.53 -25.10
N LEU A 437 0.09 -14.05 -23.99
CA LEU A 437 -0.69 -14.65 -22.91
C LEU A 437 -0.69 -13.74 -21.68
N LEU A 438 -1.87 -13.51 -21.12
CA LEU A 438 -2.02 -12.74 -19.89
C LEU A 438 -1.30 -13.44 -18.73
N LEU A 439 -0.47 -12.70 -18.02
CA LEU A 439 0.15 -13.16 -16.79
C LEU A 439 -0.81 -12.93 -15.61
N THR A 440 -0.92 -13.92 -14.73
CA THR A 440 -1.75 -13.84 -13.52
C THR A 440 -1.07 -13.11 -12.37
N ASP A 441 0.27 -13.01 -12.40
CA ASP A 441 1.09 -12.32 -11.41
C ASP A 441 2.34 -11.73 -12.10
N GLY A 442 3.19 -11.03 -11.33
CA GLY A 442 4.49 -10.58 -11.78
C GLY A 442 5.40 -11.77 -12.13
N LYS A 443 6.26 -11.56 -13.11
CA LYS A 443 7.18 -12.59 -13.61
C LYS A 443 8.50 -11.94 -13.95
N GLU A 444 9.58 -12.66 -13.73
CA GLU A 444 10.86 -12.34 -14.34
C GLU A 444 11.28 -13.41 -15.34
N LYS A 445 11.93 -12.99 -16.42
CA LYS A 445 12.42 -13.89 -17.47
C LYS A 445 13.65 -13.27 -18.12
N LEU A 446 14.68 -14.07 -18.32
CA LEU A 446 15.79 -13.69 -19.19
C LEU A 446 15.31 -13.74 -20.65
N VAL A 447 15.32 -12.60 -21.34
CA VAL A 447 14.91 -12.47 -22.74
C VAL A 447 16.01 -11.72 -23.49
N GLU A 448 16.58 -12.34 -24.52
CA GLU A 448 17.67 -11.74 -25.33
C GLU A 448 18.85 -11.22 -24.48
N GLY A 449 19.18 -11.89 -23.37
CA GLY A 449 20.26 -11.50 -22.46
C GLY A 449 19.91 -10.42 -21.44
N VAL A 450 18.67 -9.90 -21.47
CA VAL A 450 18.16 -8.91 -20.50
C VAL A 450 17.23 -9.61 -19.51
N GLN A 451 17.44 -9.41 -18.21
CA GLN A 451 16.49 -9.85 -17.18
C GLN A 451 15.25 -8.96 -17.26
N TRP A 452 14.20 -9.44 -17.91
CA TRP A 452 12.96 -8.69 -18.08
C TRP A 452 12.01 -8.90 -16.92
N GLN A 453 11.48 -7.81 -16.37
CA GLN A 453 10.44 -7.84 -15.33
C GLN A 453 9.08 -7.51 -15.94
N TYR A 454 8.19 -8.50 -15.93
CA TYR A 454 6.77 -8.30 -16.14
C TYR A 454 6.14 -7.89 -14.81
N PRO A 455 5.60 -6.67 -14.66
CA PRO A 455 5.00 -6.26 -13.41
C PRO A 455 3.67 -6.97 -13.19
N SER A 456 3.40 -7.31 -11.93
CA SER A 456 2.06 -7.68 -11.49
C SER A 456 1.11 -6.48 -11.58
N ARG A 457 -0.19 -6.75 -11.44
CA ARG A 457 -1.19 -5.66 -11.41
C ARG A 457 -0.92 -4.65 -10.30
N GLY A 458 -0.53 -5.13 -9.11
CA GLY A 458 -0.18 -4.28 -7.96
C GLY A 458 1.11 -3.49 -8.20
N GLN A 459 2.14 -4.12 -8.78
CA GLN A 459 3.39 -3.44 -9.13
C GLN A 459 3.19 -2.32 -10.16
N CYS A 460 2.21 -2.42 -11.05
CA CYS A 460 1.85 -1.31 -11.92
C CYS A 460 1.40 -0.08 -11.11
N LEU A 461 0.60 -0.28 -10.06
CA LEU A 461 0.06 0.81 -9.24
C LEU A 461 1.09 1.46 -8.31
N THR A 462 2.28 0.86 -8.14
CA THR A 462 3.39 1.49 -7.41
C THR A 462 3.82 2.82 -8.06
N CYS A 463 3.80 2.90 -9.39
CA CYS A 463 4.13 4.15 -10.11
C CYS A 463 2.88 4.86 -10.62
N HIS A 464 1.85 4.10 -11.00
CA HIS A 464 0.60 4.64 -11.52
C HIS A 464 -0.34 5.04 -10.38
N THR A 465 0.03 6.09 -9.65
CA THR A 465 -0.72 6.60 -8.49
C THR A 465 -1.68 7.72 -8.87
N GLN A 466 -2.59 8.07 -7.94
CA GLN A 466 -3.45 9.24 -8.09
C GLN A 466 -2.64 10.54 -8.22
N VAL A 467 -1.54 10.67 -7.50
CA VAL A 467 -0.66 11.85 -7.53
C VAL A 467 0.02 12.01 -8.88
N ALA A 468 0.42 10.90 -9.50
CA ALA A 468 0.96 10.87 -10.85
C ALA A 468 -0.12 10.82 -11.95
N ASN A 469 -1.38 11.05 -11.60
CA ASN A 469 -2.54 11.04 -12.51
C ASN A 469 -2.71 9.74 -13.34
N PHE A 470 -2.15 8.62 -12.87
CA PHE A 470 -2.22 7.29 -13.47
C PHE A 470 -1.70 7.11 -14.92
N SER A 471 -1.81 8.04 -15.86
CA SER A 471 -1.59 7.77 -17.30
C SER A 471 -0.12 7.80 -17.76
N LEU A 472 0.80 8.25 -16.89
CA LEU A 472 2.26 8.32 -17.04
C LEU A 472 2.79 8.56 -18.48
N GLY A 473 3.13 9.82 -18.77
CA GLY A 473 3.71 10.25 -20.05
C GLY A 473 2.69 10.66 -21.12
N LEU A 474 1.39 10.61 -20.81
CA LEU A 474 0.32 11.23 -21.60
C LEU A 474 0.00 12.61 -21.02
N GLU A 475 0.79 13.57 -21.46
CA GLU A 475 0.67 14.98 -21.12
C GLU A 475 1.03 15.82 -22.36
N THR A 476 0.60 17.07 -22.37
CA THR A 476 0.88 18.00 -23.47
C THR A 476 2.37 18.13 -23.75
N ARG A 477 3.23 18.18 -22.73
CA ARG A 477 4.69 18.35 -22.88
C ARG A 477 5.37 17.19 -23.61
N GLN A 478 4.94 15.96 -23.34
CA GLN A 478 5.47 14.76 -23.98
C GLN A 478 5.05 14.65 -25.44
N LEU A 479 3.84 15.12 -25.76
CA LEU A 479 3.22 15.01 -27.08
C LEU A 479 3.38 16.29 -27.92
N ASN A 480 4.05 17.32 -27.42
CA ASN A 480 4.32 18.57 -28.14
C ASN A 480 5.47 18.39 -29.16
N ASN A 481 5.29 17.45 -30.08
CA ASN A 481 6.19 17.13 -31.17
C ASN A 481 5.40 16.53 -32.35
N SER A 482 6.09 16.30 -33.47
CA SER A 482 5.51 15.67 -34.66
C SER A 482 5.90 14.19 -34.75
N MET A 483 4.99 13.38 -35.27
CA MET A 483 5.27 11.97 -35.57
C MET A 483 4.76 11.57 -36.97
N LEU A 484 5.38 10.54 -37.53
CA LEU A 484 4.89 9.90 -38.75
C LEU A 484 3.71 8.97 -38.41
N TYR A 485 2.54 9.27 -38.94
CA TYR A 485 1.38 8.40 -38.88
C TYR A 485 1.49 7.33 -39.98
N SER A 486 1.98 6.14 -39.62
CA SER A 486 2.35 5.07 -40.57
C SER A 486 1.24 4.67 -41.54
N VAL A 487 -0.03 4.72 -41.12
CA VAL A 487 -1.18 4.35 -41.96
C VAL A 487 -1.44 5.39 -43.06
N SER A 488 -1.30 6.69 -42.76
CA SER A 488 -1.54 7.77 -43.74
C SER A 488 -0.27 8.21 -44.45
N GLY A 489 0.92 7.88 -43.92
CA GLY A 489 2.20 8.38 -44.38
C GLY A 489 2.43 9.88 -44.08
N ILE A 490 1.57 10.50 -43.29
CA ILE A 490 1.63 11.94 -42.99
C ILE A 490 2.47 12.16 -41.74
N ASN A 491 3.44 13.07 -41.82
CA ASN A 491 4.11 13.62 -40.64
C ASN A 491 3.32 14.83 -40.14
N ALA A 492 2.80 14.76 -38.91
CA ALA A 492 1.97 15.83 -38.35
C ALA A 492 2.23 16.01 -36.84
N HIS A 493 1.92 17.22 -36.36
CA HIS A 493 2.06 17.58 -34.95
C HIS A 493 0.98 16.89 -34.11
N GLN A 494 1.39 16.09 -33.13
CA GLN A 494 0.49 15.17 -32.43
C GLN A 494 -0.66 15.90 -31.75
N LEU A 495 -0.38 16.95 -30.97
CA LEU A 495 -1.42 17.69 -30.25
C LEU A 495 -2.46 18.34 -31.18
N ASP A 496 -2.02 18.83 -32.34
CA ASP A 496 -2.94 19.43 -33.31
C ASP A 496 -3.77 18.34 -34.01
N THR A 497 -3.17 17.17 -34.28
CA THR A 497 -3.91 16.01 -34.79
C THR A 497 -4.96 15.53 -33.79
N LEU A 498 -4.62 15.39 -32.50
CA LEU A 498 -5.57 14.97 -31.46
C LEU A 498 -6.68 16.00 -31.26
N ALA A 499 -6.37 17.30 -31.31
CA ALA A 499 -7.38 18.35 -31.26
C ALA A 499 -8.28 18.34 -32.51
N HIS A 500 -7.71 18.10 -33.70
CA HIS A 500 -8.46 18.05 -34.97
C HIS A 500 -9.48 16.92 -35.01
N ILE A 501 -9.17 15.76 -34.42
CA ILE A 501 -10.12 14.64 -34.26
C ILE A 501 -11.06 14.80 -33.05
N ASN A 502 -11.11 16.00 -32.46
CA ASN A 502 -12.03 16.40 -31.39
C ASN A 502 -11.89 15.58 -30.10
N LEU A 503 -10.65 15.20 -29.76
CA LEU A 503 -10.37 14.28 -28.65
C LEU A 503 -10.37 14.94 -27.28
N PHE A 504 -10.23 16.28 -27.21
CA PHE A 504 -10.15 17.03 -25.96
C PHE A 504 -11.46 17.72 -25.61
N SER A 505 -11.85 17.69 -24.32
CA SER A 505 -13.05 18.38 -23.81
C SER A 505 -12.82 19.89 -23.70
N ASN A 506 -11.57 20.30 -23.50
CA ASN A 506 -11.12 21.68 -23.43
C ASN A 506 -9.99 21.95 -24.45
N ALA A 507 -9.85 23.22 -24.86
CA ALA A 507 -8.82 23.62 -25.82
C ALA A 507 -7.43 23.62 -25.17
N ILE A 508 -6.41 23.25 -25.96
CA ILE A 508 -5.00 23.34 -25.53
C ILE A 508 -4.62 24.82 -25.43
N THR A 509 -4.14 25.23 -24.27
CA THR A 509 -3.76 26.61 -23.98
C THR A 509 -2.41 26.98 -24.62
N PRO A 510 -2.15 28.27 -24.88
CA PRO A 510 -0.83 28.72 -25.33
C PRO A 510 0.31 28.31 -24.39
N THR A 511 0.07 28.33 -23.08
CA THR A 511 1.06 27.90 -22.07
C THR A 511 1.42 26.43 -22.22
N GLN A 512 0.42 25.56 -22.39
CA GLN A 512 0.66 24.13 -22.63
C GLN A 512 1.41 23.89 -23.95
N LYS A 513 1.07 24.63 -25.02
CA LYS A 513 1.78 24.54 -26.31
C LYS A 513 3.21 25.08 -26.26
N ALA A 514 3.57 25.92 -25.28
CA ALA A 514 4.92 26.46 -25.14
C ALA A 514 5.87 25.50 -24.40
N GLN A 515 5.36 24.45 -23.76
CA GLN A 515 6.16 23.52 -22.97
C GLN A 515 6.39 22.22 -23.74
N THR A 516 7.61 21.70 -23.69
CA THR A 516 7.96 20.41 -24.29
C THR A 516 9.05 19.73 -23.47
N LEU A 517 9.22 18.42 -23.66
CA LEU A 517 10.35 17.67 -23.13
C LEU A 517 11.32 17.33 -24.25
N PHE A 518 12.54 16.94 -23.87
CA PHE A 518 13.63 16.68 -24.79
C PHE A 518 14.22 15.30 -24.52
N SER A 519 14.53 14.56 -25.58
CA SER A 519 15.25 13.28 -25.48
C SER A 519 16.71 13.52 -25.08
N LEU A 520 17.39 12.47 -24.62
CA LEU A 520 18.79 12.55 -24.20
C LEU A 520 19.74 12.90 -25.37
N ASP A 521 19.38 12.50 -26.58
CA ASP A 521 20.13 12.70 -27.82
C ASP A 521 19.76 14.00 -28.58
N ASP A 522 18.80 14.80 -28.09
CA ASP A 522 18.39 16.04 -28.74
C ASP A 522 19.48 17.12 -28.63
N THR A 523 20.31 17.21 -29.66
CA THR A 523 21.40 18.20 -29.75
C THR A 523 20.93 19.65 -29.87
N SER A 524 19.65 19.90 -30.14
CA SER A 524 19.09 21.26 -30.15
C SER A 524 18.74 21.76 -28.75
N ALA A 525 18.62 20.86 -27.77
CA ALA A 525 18.28 21.15 -26.39
C ALA A 525 19.53 21.34 -25.51
N THR A 526 19.45 22.26 -24.56
CA THR A 526 20.50 22.44 -23.56
C THR A 526 20.65 21.18 -22.70
N MET A 527 21.85 20.99 -22.13
CA MET A 527 22.12 19.86 -21.23
C MET A 527 21.12 19.80 -20.06
N ALA A 528 20.76 20.95 -19.49
CA ALA A 528 19.79 21.03 -18.40
C ALA A 528 18.36 20.65 -18.84
N GLN A 529 17.96 21.00 -20.06
CA GLN A 529 16.65 20.61 -20.60
C GLN A 529 16.54 19.09 -20.73
N ARG A 530 17.54 18.46 -21.36
CA ARG A 530 17.59 16.99 -21.54
C ARG A 530 17.61 16.26 -20.20
N ALA A 531 18.50 16.68 -19.31
CA ALA A 531 18.62 16.12 -17.96
C ALA A 531 17.30 16.21 -17.18
N ARG A 532 16.66 17.38 -17.16
CA ARG A 532 15.40 17.58 -16.41
C ARG A 532 14.21 16.89 -17.07
N SER A 533 14.19 16.75 -18.40
CA SER A 533 13.18 15.93 -19.10
C SER A 533 13.28 14.45 -18.74
N TYR A 534 14.50 13.93 -18.62
CA TYR A 534 14.74 12.57 -18.14
C TYR A 534 14.23 12.37 -16.71
N LEU A 535 14.62 13.24 -15.78
CA LEU A 535 14.20 13.16 -14.38
C LEU A 535 12.68 13.28 -14.23
N HIS A 536 12.04 14.12 -15.04
CA HIS A 536 10.59 14.21 -15.03
C HIS A 536 9.93 12.89 -15.45
N SER A 537 10.37 12.32 -16.57
CA SER A 537 9.78 11.13 -17.17
C SER A 537 10.05 9.86 -16.35
N ASN A 538 11.19 9.80 -15.66
CA ASN A 538 11.67 8.60 -14.97
C ASN A 538 11.54 8.66 -13.44
N CYS A 539 11.46 9.85 -12.85
CA CYS A 539 11.56 10.00 -11.40
C CYS A 539 10.40 10.80 -10.78
N SER A 540 9.79 11.74 -11.51
CA SER A 540 8.77 12.64 -10.91
C SER A 540 7.45 11.96 -10.53
N ASN A 541 7.15 10.79 -11.12
CA ASN A 541 5.98 9.97 -10.76
C ASN A 541 6.04 9.53 -9.28
N CYS A 542 7.25 9.40 -8.73
CA CYS A 542 7.50 9.07 -7.32
C CYS A 542 7.95 10.31 -6.51
N HIS A 543 8.71 11.20 -7.16
CA HIS A 543 9.29 12.41 -6.57
C HIS A 543 8.58 13.66 -7.07
N SER A 544 7.37 13.84 -6.59
CA SER A 544 6.55 15.04 -6.74
C SER A 544 5.87 15.34 -5.39
N PRO A 545 5.31 16.54 -5.19
CA PRO A 545 4.60 16.86 -3.96
C PRO A 545 3.49 15.85 -3.66
N ASN A 546 3.46 15.30 -2.44
CA ASN A 546 2.58 14.22 -2.01
C ASN A 546 2.80 12.87 -2.70
N GLY A 547 3.89 12.70 -3.46
CA GLY A 547 4.25 11.43 -4.08
C GLY A 547 4.48 10.31 -3.04
N PRO A 548 4.50 9.04 -3.49
CA PRO A 548 4.53 7.87 -2.60
C PRO A 548 5.86 7.67 -1.84
N THR A 549 6.83 8.59 -1.97
CA THR A 549 8.15 8.44 -1.36
C THR A 549 8.24 9.21 -0.03
N PRO A 550 9.00 8.72 0.96
CA PRO A 550 9.15 9.39 2.25
C PRO A 550 10.09 10.61 2.19
N VAL A 551 10.53 11.02 0.99
CA VAL A 551 11.45 12.15 0.77
C VAL A 551 10.71 13.30 0.09
N ASN A 552 10.94 14.52 0.58
CA ASN A 552 10.29 15.71 0.05
C ASN A 552 11.08 16.29 -1.14
N LEU A 553 10.88 15.74 -2.33
CA LEU A 553 11.52 16.18 -3.59
C LEU A 553 10.48 16.41 -4.68
N ASP A 554 10.76 17.37 -5.57
CA ASP A 554 9.93 17.64 -6.75
C ASP A 554 10.79 17.67 -8.02
N LEU A 555 10.75 16.57 -8.78
CA LEU A 555 11.52 16.38 -10.00
C LEU A 555 10.73 16.71 -11.28
N ARG A 556 9.59 17.40 -11.16
CA ARG A 556 8.80 17.79 -12.33
C ARG A 556 9.56 18.78 -13.22
N HIS A 557 9.39 18.66 -14.54
CA HIS A 557 10.07 19.54 -15.51
C HIS A 557 9.67 21.03 -15.40
N THR A 558 8.56 21.35 -14.76
CA THR A 558 8.14 22.73 -14.51
C THR A 558 8.73 23.33 -13.24
N THR A 559 9.26 22.49 -12.34
CA THR A 559 9.82 22.94 -11.07
C THR A 559 11.27 23.42 -11.28
N VAL A 560 11.51 24.70 -11.04
CA VAL A 560 12.85 25.30 -11.13
C VAL A 560 13.80 24.63 -10.14
N LEU A 561 15.09 24.52 -10.48
CA LEU A 561 16.08 23.74 -9.71
C LEU A 561 16.14 24.14 -8.22
N ALA A 562 16.03 25.42 -7.90
CA ALA A 562 15.99 25.89 -6.51
C ALA A 562 14.76 25.40 -5.72
N ALA A 563 13.67 25.06 -6.38
CA ALA A 563 12.41 24.64 -5.76
C ALA A 563 12.24 23.11 -5.69
N THR A 564 13.11 22.33 -6.33
CA THR A 564 13.01 20.86 -6.37
C THR A 564 13.32 20.20 -5.02
N GLN A 565 13.91 20.94 -4.08
CA GLN A 565 14.49 20.41 -2.84
C GLN A 565 15.61 19.38 -3.06
N THR A 566 16.29 19.43 -4.22
CA THR A 566 17.40 18.51 -4.54
C THR A 566 18.77 19.19 -4.55
N CYS A 567 18.85 20.46 -4.95
CA CYS A 567 20.12 21.15 -5.16
C CYS A 567 20.77 21.60 -3.85
N ASP A 568 21.99 21.13 -3.60
CA ASP A 568 22.77 21.32 -2.36
C ASP A 568 22.00 20.93 -1.08
N VAL A 569 21.05 20.00 -1.21
CA VAL A 569 20.28 19.46 -0.08
C VAL A 569 20.95 18.18 0.44
N GLN A 570 21.07 18.06 1.77
CA GLN A 570 21.60 16.84 2.40
C GLN A 570 20.61 15.67 2.26
N PRO A 571 21.04 14.47 1.84
CA PRO A 571 20.16 13.32 1.72
C PRO A 571 19.71 12.83 3.10
N VAL A 572 18.41 12.58 3.26
CA VAL A 572 17.83 12.00 4.49
C VAL A 572 17.64 10.48 4.40
N ALA A 573 17.61 9.94 3.17
CA ALA A 573 17.43 8.52 2.90
C ALA A 573 18.79 7.82 2.65
N GLY A 574 19.77 8.05 3.50
CA GLY A 574 21.13 7.49 3.37
C GLY A 574 21.99 8.18 2.30
N ASP A 575 23.31 8.16 2.50
CA ASP A 575 24.31 8.85 1.69
C ASP A 575 25.16 7.93 0.81
N LEU A 576 24.90 6.61 0.85
CA LEU A 576 25.69 5.57 0.16
C LEU A 576 27.18 5.57 0.54
N GLY A 577 27.54 6.12 1.71
CA GLY A 577 28.93 6.28 2.15
C GLY A 577 29.67 7.43 1.45
N ILE A 578 28.98 8.29 0.71
CA ILE A 578 29.57 9.44 0.01
C ILE A 578 29.86 10.56 1.02
N SER A 579 31.12 10.99 1.09
CA SER A 579 31.53 12.07 1.99
C SER A 579 30.90 13.41 1.60
N ASN A 580 30.28 14.10 2.58
CA ASN A 580 29.55 15.36 2.39
C ASN A 580 28.55 15.31 1.22
N ALA A 581 27.82 14.19 1.15
CA ALA A 581 26.82 13.92 0.13
C ALA A 581 25.75 15.02 0.05
N ARG A 582 25.29 15.27 -1.18
CA ARG A 582 24.06 16.02 -1.48
C ARG A 582 23.17 15.20 -2.39
N ILE A 583 21.88 15.52 -2.44
CA ILE A 583 20.98 14.89 -3.41
C ILE A 583 21.46 15.23 -4.82
N ILE A 584 21.67 16.51 -5.10
CA ILE A 584 22.46 17.03 -6.22
C ILE A 584 23.50 18.02 -5.67
N ALA A 585 24.79 17.74 -5.85
CA ALA A 585 25.89 18.63 -5.50
C ALA A 585 26.33 19.43 -6.75
N PRO A 586 26.06 20.75 -6.84
CA PRO A 586 26.45 21.56 -7.98
C PRO A 586 27.95 21.48 -8.28
N GLY A 587 28.31 21.18 -9.53
CA GLY A 587 29.70 21.08 -9.98
C GLY A 587 30.42 19.79 -9.57
N GLU A 588 29.80 18.95 -8.72
CA GLU A 588 30.44 17.79 -8.12
C GLU A 588 29.58 16.51 -8.30
N PRO A 589 29.54 15.91 -9.51
CA PRO A 589 28.71 14.73 -9.79
C PRO A 589 28.95 13.56 -8.83
N GLU A 590 30.19 13.32 -8.44
CA GLU A 590 30.56 12.22 -7.52
C GLU A 590 30.04 12.40 -6.08
N ARG A 591 29.62 13.62 -5.70
CA ARG A 591 28.98 13.90 -4.41
C ARG A 591 27.44 13.86 -4.47
N SER A 592 26.87 13.56 -5.63
CA SER A 592 25.42 13.57 -5.87
C SER A 592 24.79 12.19 -5.71
N VAL A 593 24.03 11.99 -4.63
CA VAL A 593 23.37 10.71 -4.31
C VAL A 593 22.33 10.33 -5.36
N LEU A 594 21.64 11.30 -5.97
CA LEU A 594 20.69 11.02 -7.05
C LEU A 594 21.40 10.28 -8.20
N LEU A 595 22.56 10.80 -8.64
CA LEU A 595 23.34 10.18 -9.71
C LEU A 595 23.92 8.83 -9.28
N ALA A 596 24.40 8.71 -8.03
CA ALA A 596 24.91 7.45 -7.50
C ALA A 596 23.84 6.34 -7.49
N ARG A 597 22.60 6.67 -7.13
CA ARG A 597 21.46 5.72 -7.16
C ARG A 597 21.08 5.30 -8.58
N MET A 598 21.25 6.18 -9.58
CA MET A 598 21.03 5.82 -10.99
C MET A 598 22.06 4.81 -11.51
N LYS A 599 23.28 4.81 -10.96
CA LYS A 599 24.41 3.97 -11.39
C LYS A 599 24.38 2.53 -10.84
N ILE A 600 23.56 2.25 -9.83
CA ILE A 600 23.56 0.95 -9.13
C ILE A 600 22.28 0.15 -9.40
N ARG A 601 22.35 -1.18 -9.23
CA ARG A 601 21.23 -2.13 -9.40
C ARG A 601 21.09 -3.05 -8.20
N ASP A 602 21.13 -2.47 -7.00
CA ASP A 602 20.95 -3.13 -5.71
C ASP A 602 19.70 -2.60 -4.97
N VAL A 603 19.57 -2.87 -3.67
CA VAL A 603 18.45 -2.39 -2.85
C VAL A 603 18.32 -0.86 -2.77
N ASN A 604 19.36 -0.11 -3.15
CA ASN A 604 19.39 1.35 -3.16
C ASN A 604 19.19 1.95 -4.57
N GLN A 605 18.97 1.13 -5.59
CA GLN A 605 18.81 1.58 -6.97
C GLN A 605 17.64 2.54 -7.18
N MET A 606 17.77 3.40 -8.19
CA MET A 606 16.66 4.19 -8.72
C MET A 606 16.62 4.09 -10.25
N PRO A 607 15.46 3.75 -10.86
CA PRO A 607 14.18 3.42 -10.21
C PRO A 607 14.22 2.06 -9.48
N PRO A 608 13.38 1.84 -8.46
CA PRO A 608 13.41 0.63 -7.62
C PRO A 608 12.78 -0.61 -8.28
N LEU A 609 12.13 -0.45 -9.44
CA LEU A 609 11.42 -1.49 -10.17
C LEU A 609 11.53 -1.27 -11.68
N ALA A 610 11.30 -2.34 -12.46
CA ALA A 610 11.28 -2.35 -13.91
C ALA A 610 12.59 -1.97 -14.62
N SER A 611 13.73 -2.01 -13.91
CA SER A 611 15.05 -1.87 -14.52
C SER A 611 16.09 -2.76 -13.84
N HIS A 612 16.83 -3.50 -14.66
CA HIS A 612 18.01 -4.29 -14.30
C HIS A 612 19.28 -3.78 -14.98
N VAL A 613 19.16 -2.87 -15.94
CA VAL A 613 20.29 -2.34 -16.72
C VAL A 613 20.45 -0.85 -16.45
N VAL A 614 21.68 -0.42 -16.19
CA VAL A 614 22.04 1.00 -16.06
C VAL A 614 21.80 1.72 -17.38
N ASP A 615 21.01 2.79 -17.33
CA ASP A 615 20.86 3.73 -18.44
C ASP A 615 22.10 4.62 -18.50
N GLN A 616 23.14 4.13 -19.17
CA GLN A 616 24.45 4.79 -19.18
C GLN A 616 24.38 6.17 -19.84
N GLU A 617 23.58 6.32 -20.89
CA GLU A 617 23.39 7.60 -21.57
C GLU A 617 22.76 8.63 -20.62
N ALA A 618 21.71 8.23 -19.88
CA ALA A 618 21.12 9.12 -18.88
C ALA A 618 22.11 9.46 -17.76
N VAL A 619 22.88 8.48 -17.27
CA VAL A 619 23.93 8.71 -16.27
C VAL A 619 24.93 9.76 -16.76
N ASP A 620 25.38 9.66 -18.01
CA ASP A 620 26.36 10.59 -18.58
C ASP A 620 25.77 11.99 -18.78
N VAL A 621 24.52 12.10 -19.24
CA VAL A 621 23.80 13.37 -19.37
C VAL A 621 23.58 14.03 -18.01
N ILE A 622 23.10 13.29 -17.01
CA ILE A 622 22.89 13.81 -15.65
C ILE A 622 24.23 14.19 -15.01
N ALA A 623 25.29 13.38 -15.17
CA ALA A 623 26.62 13.69 -14.65
C ALA A 623 27.17 14.98 -15.27
N THR A 624 27.07 15.12 -16.59
CA THR A 624 27.53 16.32 -17.31
C THR A 624 26.73 17.55 -16.92
N TRP A 625 25.41 17.41 -16.77
CA TRP A 625 24.55 18.48 -16.29
C TRP A 625 24.97 18.95 -14.89
N ILE A 626 25.10 18.02 -13.93
CA ILE A 626 25.49 18.33 -12.55
C ILE A 626 26.88 18.99 -12.52
N GLY A 627 27.84 18.48 -13.29
CA GLY A 627 29.20 19.03 -13.37
C GLY A 627 29.25 20.44 -13.96
N GLY A 628 28.25 20.81 -14.77
CA GLY A 628 28.09 22.17 -15.32
C GLY A 628 27.37 23.16 -14.40
N LEU A 629 26.83 22.73 -13.24
CA LEU A 629 26.13 23.61 -12.32
C LEU A 629 27.11 24.45 -11.49
N ALA A 630 26.94 25.78 -11.52
CA ALA A 630 27.67 26.70 -10.63
C ALA A 630 26.96 26.94 -9.28
N GLY A 631 25.70 26.50 -9.15
CA GLY A 631 24.83 26.71 -8.00
C GLY A 631 23.40 26.24 -8.30
N CYS A 632 22.44 26.65 -7.47
CA CYS A 632 21.04 26.19 -7.56
C CYS A 632 20.09 27.08 -8.36
N ASN A 633 20.58 28.21 -8.87
CA ASN A 633 19.80 29.22 -9.60
C ASN A 633 19.93 29.08 -11.11
#